data_AF-A0A8S4QZG3-F1
#
_entry.id   AF-A0A8S4QZG3-F1
#
_cell.length_a   1.000
_cell.length_b   1.000
_cell.length_c   1.000
_cell.angle_alpha   90.00
_cell.angle_beta   90.00
_cell.angle_gamma   90.00
#
_symmetry.space_group_name_H-M   'P 1'
#
loop_
_entity.id
_entity.type
_entity.pdbx_description
1 polymer ?
#
loop_
_entity_poly.entity_id
_entity_poly.type
_entity_poly.pdbx_seq_one_letter_code
_entity_poly.pdbx_strand_id
1 'polypeptide(L)'
;LLEMNLMSAPQVADAILGNGMFTHYDRAHVAQLCEKAGLLQRALEHYTDLYDIKRAVVHTHLLSADWLVSYFGTLSVEDSLECLKAMLQANIRQNLQICVQIATKYHEQLTTKSLIELFESFKTYEGLFYFLGSIVNFSQDSEVHFKYIQAACKTGQIKEVERICRESNCYNAERVKNFLKEAKLPDQLPLIIVCDRFDFVHDLVLYLYRNSLQKYIEIYVQKVNPSRLPVVVGGLLDVDCAEDIIKNLILVVRGQFSTDELVAEVEKRNR
;
A
#
# COMPACT_ATOMS: atom_id res chain seq x y z
N LEU A 1 -30.12 25.91 -30.53
CA LEU A 1 -29.00 25.55 -31.44
C LEU A 1 -28.20 24.37 -30.90
N LEU A 2 -27.64 24.47 -29.67
CA LEU A 2 -26.99 23.35 -28.98
C LEU A 2 -27.93 22.13 -28.80
N GLU A 3 -29.15 22.34 -28.32
CA GLU A 3 -30.15 21.27 -28.13
C GLU A 3 -30.51 20.55 -29.45
N MET A 4 -30.78 21.31 -30.52
CA MET A 4 -31.07 20.77 -31.85
C MET A 4 -29.91 19.92 -32.39
N ASN A 5 -28.67 20.38 -32.20
CA ASN A 5 -27.47 19.65 -32.63
C ASN A 5 -27.20 18.42 -31.75
N LEU A 6 -27.43 18.48 -30.44
CA LEU A 6 -27.28 17.32 -29.54
C LEU A 6 -28.29 16.20 -29.86
N MET A 7 -29.49 16.55 -30.31
CA MET A 7 -30.53 15.59 -30.70
C MET A 7 -30.35 15.03 -32.12
N SER A 8 -29.70 15.78 -33.03
CA SER A 8 -29.70 15.45 -34.47
C SER A 8 -28.31 15.13 -35.04
N ALA A 9 -27.24 15.68 -34.46
CA ALA A 9 -25.86 15.53 -34.92
C ALA A 9 -24.86 15.71 -33.75
N PRO A 10 -24.71 14.70 -32.86
CA PRO A 10 -23.90 14.79 -31.64
C PRO A 10 -22.44 15.21 -31.88
N GLN A 11 -21.83 14.78 -32.99
CA GLN A 11 -20.45 15.15 -33.36
C GLN A 11 -20.27 16.64 -33.62
N VAL A 12 -21.29 17.30 -34.20
CA VAL A 12 -21.27 18.75 -34.44
C VAL A 12 -21.45 19.50 -33.13
N ALA A 13 -22.29 18.98 -32.23
CA ALA A 13 -22.43 19.55 -30.89
C ALA A 13 -21.14 19.44 -30.07
N ASP A 14 -20.43 18.32 -30.13
CA ASP A 14 -19.13 18.14 -29.48
C ASP A 14 -18.07 19.14 -29.97
N ALA A 15 -17.98 19.35 -31.30
CA ALA A 15 -17.08 20.34 -31.88
C ALA A 15 -17.44 21.78 -31.47
N ILE A 16 -18.73 22.10 -31.38
CA ILE A 16 -19.22 23.42 -30.95
C ILE A 16 -18.88 23.69 -29.47
N LEU A 17 -19.09 22.69 -28.60
CA LEU A 17 -18.79 22.78 -27.17
C LEU A 17 -17.28 22.83 -26.92
N GLY A 18 -16.50 22.03 -27.64
CA GLY A 18 -15.04 22.01 -27.57
C GLY A 18 -14.38 23.33 -28.01
N ASN A 19 -15.00 24.06 -28.95
CA ASN A 19 -14.51 25.36 -29.40
C ASN A 19 -14.90 26.53 -28.49
N GLY A 20 -15.67 26.29 -27.42
CA GLY A 20 -16.05 27.33 -26.45
C GLY A 20 -16.84 28.51 -27.07
N MET A 21 -17.55 28.28 -28.17
CA MET A 21 -18.21 29.35 -28.93
C MET A 21 -19.38 30.01 -28.19
N PHE A 22 -19.88 29.39 -27.11
CA PHE A 22 -21.00 29.88 -26.32
C PHE A 22 -20.63 29.95 -24.84
N THR A 23 -20.87 31.10 -24.20
CA THR A 23 -20.56 31.36 -22.78
C THR A 23 -21.80 31.40 -21.89
N HIS A 24 -22.98 31.70 -22.45
CA HIS A 24 -24.26 31.74 -21.74
C HIS A 24 -25.24 30.70 -22.29
N TYR A 25 -25.44 29.63 -21.53
CA TYR A 25 -26.48 28.61 -21.75
C TYR A 25 -26.78 27.88 -20.45
N ASP A 26 -27.92 27.19 -20.39
CA ASP A 26 -28.25 26.32 -19.27
C ASP A 26 -27.35 25.09 -19.26
N ARG A 27 -26.33 25.11 -18.40
CA ARG A 27 -25.32 24.06 -18.30
C ARG A 27 -25.92 22.73 -17.85
N ALA A 28 -26.88 22.74 -16.94
CA ALA A 28 -27.50 21.52 -16.43
C ALA A 28 -28.34 20.83 -17.53
N HIS A 29 -29.11 21.61 -18.27
CA HIS A 29 -29.91 21.08 -19.38
C HIS A 29 -29.03 20.55 -20.52
N VAL A 30 -27.96 21.26 -20.88
CA VAL A 30 -27.00 20.81 -21.90
C VAL A 30 -26.25 19.56 -21.46
N ALA A 31 -25.86 19.45 -20.19
CA ALA A 31 -25.19 18.26 -19.66
C ALA A 31 -26.06 16.99 -19.78
N GLN A 32 -27.35 17.09 -19.45
CA GLN A 32 -28.29 15.97 -19.60
C GLN A 32 -28.47 15.54 -21.06
N LEU A 33 -28.49 16.49 -21.98
CA LEU A 33 -28.55 16.20 -23.42
C LEU A 33 -27.26 15.56 -23.92
N CYS A 34 -26.09 16.01 -23.44
CA CYS A 34 -24.80 15.36 -23.71
C CYS A 34 -24.78 13.91 -23.22
N GLU A 35 -25.27 13.63 -22.01
CA GLU A 35 -25.36 12.27 -21.48
C GLU A 35 -26.28 11.38 -22.33
N LYS A 36 -27.46 11.89 -22.73
CA LYS A 36 -28.38 11.17 -23.65
C LYS A 36 -27.79 10.92 -25.03
N ALA A 37 -26.92 11.80 -25.50
CA ALA A 37 -26.21 11.67 -26.77
C ALA A 37 -24.96 10.79 -26.69
N GLY A 38 -24.62 10.24 -25.51
CA GLY A 38 -23.42 9.42 -25.28
C GLY A 38 -22.12 10.21 -25.11
N LEU A 39 -22.18 11.54 -25.04
CA LEU A 39 -21.05 12.45 -24.87
C LEU A 39 -20.76 12.69 -23.37
N LEU A 40 -20.37 11.64 -22.65
CA LEU A 40 -20.19 11.67 -21.19
C LEU A 40 -19.09 12.65 -20.73
N GLN A 41 -18.01 12.82 -21.49
CA GLN A 41 -16.95 13.79 -21.15
C GLN A 41 -17.52 15.22 -21.09
N ARG A 42 -18.29 15.61 -22.11
CA ARG A 42 -18.94 16.93 -22.16
C ARG A 42 -20.04 17.08 -21.11
N ALA A 43 -20.75 16.00 -20.81
CA ALA A 43 -21.72 16.03 -19.71
C ALA A 43 -21.03 16.36 -18.38
N LEU A 44 -19.92 15.71 -18.06
CA LEU A 44 -19.13 15.95 -16.85
C LEU A 44 -18.52 17.36 -16.78
N GLU A 45 -18.08 17.94 -17.90
CA GLU A 45 -17.58 19.33 -17.94
C GLU A 45 -18.66 20.38 -17.63
N HIS A 46 -19.92 20.03 -17.84
CA HIS A 46 -21.06 20.94 -17.67
C HIS A 46 -21.89 20.65 -16.42
N TYR A 47 -21.75 19.46 -15.83
CA TYR A 47 -22.37 19.16 -14.54
C TYR A 47 -21.79 20.05 -13.44
N THR A 48 -22.70 20.55 -12.62
CA THR A 48 -22.40 21.39 -11.45
C THR A 48 -22.91 20.76 -10.16
N ASP A 49 -23.90 19.87 -10.24
CA ASP A 49 -24.39 19.08 -9.12
C ASP A 49 -23.53 17.83 -8.93
N LEU A 50 -22.99 17.67 -7.73
CA LEU A 50 -22.20 16.51 -7.33
C LEU A 50 -22.97 15.18 -7.50
N TYR A 51 -24.29 15.17 -7.37
CA TYR A 51 -25.10 13.97 -7.60
C TYR A 51 -25.00 13.47 -9.05
N ASP A 52 -25.12 14.39 -10.01
CA ASP A 52 -25.02 14.06 -11.44
C ASP A 52 -23.57 13.70 -11.83
N ILE A 53 -22.58 14.39 -11.25
CA ILE A 53 -21.15 14.05 -11.43
C ILE A 53 -20.89 12.62 -10.95
N LYS A 54 -21.32 12.26 -9.74
CA LYS A 54 -21.17 10.90 -9.20
C LYS A 54 -21.87 9.86 -10.09
N ARG A 55 -23.04 10.16 -10.64
CA ARG A 55 -23.75 9.24 -11.56
C ARG A 55 -22.97 9.04 -12.86
N ALA A 56 -22.36 10.08 -13.42
CA ALA A 56 -21.69 9.99 -14.71
C ALA A 56 -20.26 9.42 -14.59
N VAL A 57 -19.53 9.76 -13.52
CA VAL A 57 -18.10 9.42 -13.35
C VAL A 57 -17.84 7.91 -13.19
N VAL A 58 -18.84 7.13 -12.74
CA VAL A 58 -18.73 5.67 -12.59
C VAL A 58 -18.64 4.93 -13.93
N HIS A 59 -19.07 5.56 -15.02
CA HIS A 59 -19.02 5.00 -16.38
C HIS A 59 -17.63 5.13 -17.01
N THR A 60 -16.59 4.76 -16.27
CA THR A 60 -15.18 4.91 -16.65
C THR A 60 -14.80 4.24 -17.97
N HIS A 61 -15.47 3.17 -18.37
CA HIS A 61 -15.27 2.48 -19.67
C HIS A 61 -15.58 3.37 -20.88
N LEU A 62 -16.38 4.42 -20.71
CA LEU A 62 -16.75 5.37 -21.76
C LEU A 62 -15.88 6.64 -21.72
N LEU A 63 -14.95 6.72 -20.75
CA LEU A 63 -14.10 7.88 -20.52
C LEU A 63 -12.64 7.49 -20.76
N SER A 64 -11.82 8.41 -21.27
CA SER A 64 -10.37 8.18 -21.34
C SER A 64 -9.76 8.40 -19.95
N ALA A 65 -8.84 7.52 -19.56
CA ALA A 65 -8.20 7.58 -18.23
C ALA A 65 -7.45 8.91 -18.02
N ASP A 66 -6.69 9.37 -19.01
CA ASP A 66 -5.91 10.61 -18.92
C ASP A 66 -6.79 11.86 -18.76
N TRP A 67 -7.92 11.89 -19.47
CA TRP A 67 -8.88 12.98 -19.36
C TRP A 67 -9.54 12.96 -17.98
N LEU A 68 -9.97 11.78 -17.52
CA LEU A 68 -10.61 11.64 -16.22
C LEU A 68 -9.67 12.05 -15.09
N VAL A 69 -8.40 11.62 -15.13
CA VAL A 69 -7.37 12.08 -14.19
C VAL A 69 -7.23 13.60 -14.24
N SER A 70 -7.24 14.21 -15.42
CA SER A 70 -7.13 15.68 -15.54
C SER A 70 -8.38 16.42 -15.04
N TYR A 71 -9.57 15.84 -15.24
CA TYR A 71 -10.85 16.36 -14.76
C TYR A 71 -10.91 16.40 -13.23
N PHE A 72 -10.36 15.40 -12.52
CA PHE A 72 -10.28 15.46 -11.06
C PHE A 72 -9.46 16.65 -10.54
N GLY A 73 -8.57 17.23 -11.36
CA GLY A 73 -7.85 18.47 -11.02
C GLY A 73 -8.71 19.74 -11.05
N THR A 74 -9.93 19.70 -11.61
CA THR A 74 -10.86 20.85 -11.62
C THR A 74 -11.89 20.77 -10.49
N LEU A 75 -12.03 19.62 -9.84
CA LEU A 75 -12.94 19.38 -8.73
C LEU A 75 -12.37 19.90 -7.41
N SER A 76 -13.25 20.20 -6.46
CA SER A 76 -12.83 20.47 -5.08
C SER A 76 -12.29 19.20 -4.41
N VAL A 77 -11.56 19.35 -3.30
CA VAL A 77 -11.03 18.21 -2.52
C VAL A 77 -12.16 17.31 -2.01
N GLU A 78 -13.25 17.90 -1.54
CA GLU A 78 -14.43 17.17 -1.02
C GLU A 78 -15.14 16.40 -2.15
N ASP A 79 -15.39 17.07 -3.28
CA ASP A 79 -16.04 16.46 -4.43
C ASP A 79 -15.20 15.32 -5.02
N SER A 80 -13.87 15.50 -5.05
CA SER A 80 -12.94 14.48 -5.53
C SER A 80 -13.01 13.21 -4.68
N LEU A 81 -13.00 13.34 -3.35
CA LEU A 81 -13.11 12.18 -2.46
C LEU A 81 -14.45 11.47 -2.60
N GLU A 82 -15.55 12.23 -2.70
CA GLU A 82 -16.89 11.69 -2.93
C GLU A 82 -17.02 11.00 -4.30
N CYS A 83 -16.38 11.53 -5.34
CA CYS A 83 -16.34 10.89 -6.66
C CYS A 83 -15.50 9.61 -6.67
N LEU A 84 -14.32 9.61 -6.04
CA LEU A 84 -13.52 8.38 -5.90
C LEU A 84 -14.29 7.30 -5.14
N LYS A 85 -15.01 7.68 -4.09
CA LYS A 85 -15.89 6.78 -3.33
C LYS A 85 -17.00 6.20 -4.20
N ALA A 86 -17.68 7.02 -5.00
CA ALA A 86 -18.71 6.57 -5.94
C ALA A 86 -18.14 5.61 -7.00
N MET A 87 -16.96 5.91 -7.55
CA MET A 87 -16.26 5.05 -8.52
C MET A 87 -15.94 3.68 -7.92
N LEU A 88 -15.36 3.63 -6.73
CA LEU A 88 -15.05 2.36 -6.05
C LEU A 88 -16.32 1.59 -5.68
N GLN A 89 -17.37 2.26 -5.22
CA GLN A 89 -18.64 1.63 -4.87
C GLN A 89 -19.35 1.01 -6.08
N ALA A 90 -19.25 1.63 -7.26
CA ALA A 90 -19.87 1.11 -8.47
C ALA A 90 -19.17 -0.14 -9.00
N ASN A 91 -17.84 -0.09 -9.16
CA ASN A 91 -17.06 -1.24 -9.61
C ASN A 91 -15.58 -1.10 -9.22
N ILE A 92 -15.20 -1.73 -8.10
CA ILE A 92 -13.82 -1.72 -7.60
C ILE A 92 -12.84 -2.22 -8.66
N ARG A 93 -13.06 -3.42 -9.23
CA ARG A 93 -12.08 -4.07 -10.12
C ARG A 93 -11.76 -3.23 -11.35
N GLN A 94 -12.76 -2.60 -11.93
CA GLN A 94 -12.60 -1.77 -13.12
C GLN A 94 -12.00 -0.41 -12.79
N ASN A 95 -12.46 0.22 -11.71
CA ASN A 95 -12.12 1.62 -11.42
C ASN A 95 -10.85 1.78 -10.59
N LEU A 96 -10.33 0.70 -10.00
CA LEU A 96 -9.21 0.73 -9.08
C LEU A 96 -7.97 1.41 -9.68
N GLN A 97 -7.56 1.01 -10.88
CA GLN A 97 -6.36 1.53 -11.52
C GLN A 97 -6.44 3.05 -11.73
N ILE A 98 -7.59 3.54 -12.19
CA ILE A 98 -7.82 4.97 -12.39
C ILE A 98 -7.85 5.70 -11.04
N CYS A 99 -8.53 5.14 -10.03
CA CYS A 99 -8.57 5.74 -8.69
C CYS A 99 -7.18 5.86 -8.08
N VAL A 100 -6.30 4.86 -8.28
CA VAL A 100 -4.90 4.91 -7.86
C VAL A 100 -4.14 6.00 -8.61
N GLN A 101 -4.31 6.13 -9.92
CA GLN A 101 -3.65 7.19 -10.70
C GLN A 101 -4.06 8.59 -10.25
N ILE A 102 -5.36 8.81 -10.00
CA ILE A 102 -5.87 10.07 -9.45
C ILE A 102 -5.28 10.33 -8.07
N ALA A 103 -5.31 9.32 -7.18
CA ALA A 103 -4.76 9.41 -5.84
C ALA A 103 -3.27 9.76 -5.88
N THR A 104 -2.46 9.10 -6.72
CA THR A 104 -1.03 9.37 -6.89
C THR A 104 -0.75 10.75 -7.47
N LYS A 105 -1.60 11.30 -8.35
CA LYS A 105 -1.38 12.62 -8.94
C LYS A 105 -1.77 13.77 -8.00
N TYR A 106 -2.85 13.60 -7.23
CA TYR A 106 -3.43 14.66 -6.40
C TYR A 106 -3.26 14.41 -4.88
N HIS A 107 -2.36 13.52 -4.47
CA HIS A 107 -2.20 13.14 -3.06
C HIS A 107 -1.85 14.32 -2.13
N GLU A 108 -1.14 15.34 -2.63
CA GLU A 108 -0.79 16.53 -1.86
C GLU A 108 -2.03 17.33 -1.46
N GLN A 109 -3.03 17.41 -2.33
CA GLN A 109 -4.28 18.15 -2.10
C GLN A 109 -5.30 17.30 -1.34
N LEU A 110 -5.45 16.03 -1.73
CA LEU A 110 -6.42 15.10 -1.13
C LEU A 110 -5.98 14.58 0.24
N THR A 111 -4.70 14.76 0.58
CA THR A 111 -4.01 14.23 1.75
C THR A 111 -3.91 12.69 1.78
N THR A 112 -2.74 12.19 2.16
CA THR A 112 -2.49 10.75 2.21
C THR A 112 -3.40 10.01 3.20
N LYS A 113 -3.77 10.65 4.32
CA LYS A 113 -4.63 10.04 5.35
C LYS A 113 -6.04 9.75 4.83
N SER A 114 -6.68 10.74 4.19
CA SER A 114 -8.02 10.56 3.60
C SER A 114 -8.03 9.48 2.51
N LEU A 115 -6.98 9.41 1.70
CA LEU A 115 -6.84 8.38 0.67
C LEU A 115 -6.65 6.98 1.26
N ILE A 116 -5.86 6.85 2.34
CA ILE A 116 -5.72 5.58 3.07
C ILE A 116 -7.08 5.13 3.61
N GLU A 117 -7.79 6.01 4.33
CA GLU A 117 -9.11 5.69 4.90
C GLU A 117 -10.12 5.29 3.81
N LEU A 118 -10.10 5.97 2.67
CA LEU A 118 -10.93 5.65 1.52
C LEU A 118 -10.67 4.21 1.03
N PHE A 119 -9.43 3.86 0.69
CA PHE A 119 -9.12 2.52 0.20
C PHE A 119 -9.35 1.43 1.27
N GLU A 120 -9.12 1.73 2.56
CA GLU A 120 -9.41 0.82 3.66
C GLU A 120 -10.91 0.55 3.82
N SER A 121 -11.75 1.57 3.65
CA SER A 121 -13.22 1.43 3.75
C SER A 121 -13.78 0.44 2.73
N PHE A 122 -13.18 0.37 1.53
CA PHE A 122 -13.52 -0.60 0.48
C PHE A 122 -12.74 -1.91 0.57
N LYS A 123 -11.85 -2.06 1.56
CA LYS A 123 -10.95 -3.21 1.74
C LYS A 123 -10.05 -3.49 0.53
N THR A 124 -9.69 -2.45 -0.21
CA THR A 124 -8.91 -2.59 -1.44
C THR A 124 -7.42 -2.46 -1.17
N TYR A 125 -6.82 -3.55 -0.67
CA TYR A 125 -5.40 -3.58 -0.31
C TYR A 125 -4.45 -3.47 -1.52
N GLU A 126 -4.86 -3.94 -2.70
CA GLU A 126 -4.10 -3.71 -3.94
C GLU A 126 -3.98 -2.22 -4.27
N GLY A 127 -5.09 -1.47 -4.19
CA GLY A 127 -5.09 -0.03 -4.44
C GLY A 127 -4.19 0.72 -3.49
N LEU A 128 -4.31 0.41 -2.20
CA LEU A 128 -3.42 0.91 -1.15
C LEU A 128 -1.96 0.60 -1.45
N PHE A 129 -1.63 -0.63 -1.86
CA PHE A 129 -0.27 -1.02 -2.20
C PHE A 129 0.29 -0.19 -3.36
N TYR A 130 -0.43 -0.07 -4.47
CA TYR A 130 0.05 0.70 -5.63
C TYR A 130 0.15 2.20 -5.32
N PHE A 131 -0.85 2.77 -4.65
CA PHE A 131 -0.84 4.16 -4.23
C PHE A 131 0.32 4.46 -3.27
N LEU A 132 0.40 3.72 -2.16
CA LEU A 132 1.43 3.93 -1.16
C LEU A 132 2.83 3.62 -1.69
N GLY A 133 2.98 2.65 -2.60
CA GLY A 133 4.27 2.35 -3.25
C GLY A 133 4.86 3.53 -4.03
N SER A 134 4.00 4.39 -4.59
CA SER A 134 4.44 5.61 -5.28
C SER A 134 4.94 6.71 -4.34
N ILE A 135 4.50 6.71 -3.08
CA ILE A 135 4.81 7.78 -2.12
C ILE A 135 5.75 7.35 -0.97
N VAL A 136 5.85 6.05 -0.66
CA VAL A 136 6.55 5.53 0.52
C VAL A 136 8.04 5.86 0.53
N ASN A 137 8.68 5.96 -0.65
CA ASN A 137 10.10 6.31 -0.76
C ASN A 137 10.38 7.78 -0.41
N PHE A 138 9.37 8.65 -0.51
CA PHE A 138 9.51 10.09 -0.27
C PHE A 138 8.88 10.52 1.06
N SER A 139 7.93 9.73 1.58
CA SER A 139 7.26 10.00 2.85
C SER A 139 8.11 9.59 4.03
N GLN A 140 8.12 10.42 5.08
CA GLN A 140 8.72 10.10 6.39
C GLN A 140 7.66 9.75 7.44
N ASP A 141 6.38 9.66 7.06
CA ASP A 141 5.29 9.37 7.99
C ASP A 141 5.26 7.87 8.35
N SER A 142 5.44 7.59 9.65
CA SER A 142 5.39 6.24 10.20
C SER A 142 4.12 5.46 9.85
N GLU A 143 2.96 6.14 9.72
CA GLU A 143 1.69 5.49 9.40
C GLU A 143 1.68 5.04 7.94
N VAL A 144 2.25 5.84 7.02
CA VAL A 144 2.34 5.50 5.59
C VAL A 144 3.18 4.24 5.39
N HIS A 145 4.34 4.16 6.04
CA HIS A 145 5.20 2.98 5.97
C HIS A 145 4.52 1.75 6.57
N PHE A 146 3.86 1.90 7.72
CA PHE A 146 3.12 0.80 8.35
C PHE A 146 1.97 0.28 7.46
N LYS A 147 1.15 1.19 6.91
CA LYS A 147 0.04 0.85 6.02
C LYS A 147 0.53 0.22 4.72
N TYR A 148 1.66 0.65 4.19
CA TYR A 148 2.28 0.02 3.01
C TYR A 148 2.73 -1.41 3.30
N ILE A 149 3.41 -1.65 4.43
CA ILE A 149 3.78 -3.00 4.88
C ILE A 149 2.53 -3.88 5.03
N GLN A 150 1.47 -3.35 5.64
CA GLN A 150 0.21 -4.07 5.81
C GLN A 150 -0.43 -4.43 4.46
N ALA A 151 -0.47 -3.49 3.52
CA ALA A 151 -1.00 -3.71 2.18
C ALA A 151 -0.17 -4.75 1.41
N ALA A 152 1.15 -4.62 1.41
CA ALA A 152 2.07 -5.55 0.76
C ALA A 152 1.98 -6.98 1.32
N CYS A 153 1.81 -7.12 2.64
CA CYS A 153 1.58 -8.42 3.27
C CYS A 153 0.27 -9.06 2.80
N LYS A 154 -0.81 -8.27 2.70
CA LYS A 154 -2.13 -8.77 2.26
C LYS A 154 -2.22 -9.07 0.78
N THR A 155 -1.43 -8.38 -0.06
CA THR A 155 -1.32 -8.68 -1.50
C THR A 155 -0.33 -9.80 -1.81
N GLY A 156 0.41 -10.29 -0.80
CA GLY A 156 1.41 -11.34 -0.96
C GLY A 156 2.73 -10.87 -1.58
N GLN A 157 2.97 -9.56 -1.65
CA GLN A 157 4.18 -8.96 -2.21
C GLN A 157 5.33 -8.93 -1.17
N ILE A 158 5.81 -10.12 -0.78
CA ILE A 158 6.78 -10.28 0.32
C ILE A 158 8.11 -9.58 0.06
N LYS A 159 8.54 -9.49 -1.21
CA LYS A 159 9.79 -8.80 -1.59
C LYS A 159 9.77 -7.32 -1.25
N GLU A 160 8.64 -6.64 -1.42
CA GLU A 160 8.50 -5.23 -1.06
C GLU A 160 8.43 -5.04 0.47
N VAL A 161 7.85 -5.99 1.19
CA VAL A 161 7.88 -5.99 2.66
C VAL A 161 9.33 -6.08 3.14
N GLU A 162 10.11 -7.02 2.60
CA GLU A 162 11.54 -7.17 2.92
C GLU A 162 12.31 -5.87 2.63
N ARG A 163 12.10 -5.30 1.45
CA ARG A 163 12.75 -4.07 1.01
C ARG A 163 12.49 -2.91 1.97
N ILE A 164 11.23 -2.64 2.31
CA ILE A 164 10.88 -1.54 3.22
C ILE A 164 11.37 -1.83 4.64
N CYS A 165 11.28 -3.07 5.12
CA CYS A 165 11.83 -3.44 6.42
C CYS A 165 13.35 -3.21 6.49
N ARG A 166 14.07 -3.36 5.38
CA ARG A 166 15.53 -3.12 5.29
C ARG A 166 15.90 -1.65 5.08
N GLU A 167 15.20 -0.94 4.19
CA GLU A 167 15.56 0.41 3.75
C GLU A 167 14.95 1.51 4.63
N SER A 168 13.72 1.32 5.12
CA SER A 168 13.01 2.36 5.86
C SER A 168 13.40 2.39 7.33
N ASN A 169 13.49 3.61 7.88
CA ASN A 169 13.70 3.91 9.30
C ASN A 169 12.49 4.62 9.93
N CYS A 170 11.45 4.89 9.15
CA CYS A 170 10.35 5.77 9.56
C CYS A 170 9.21 5.01 10.26
N TYR A 171 9.16 3.67 10.17
CA TYR A 171 8.10 2.88 10.79
C TYR A 171 8.40 2.55 12.26
N ASN A 172 7.35 2.36 13.06
CA ASN A 172 7.48 1.87 14.42
C ASN A 172 7.80 0.36 14.42
N ALA A 173 9.02 0.02 14.84
CA ALA A 173 9.53 -1.34 14.85
C ALA A 173 8.69 -2.32 15.66
N GLU A 174 8.17 -1.90 16.82
CA GLU A 174 7.38 -2.76 17.69
C GLU A 174 6.01 -3.07 17.08
N ARG A 175 5.37 -2.06 16.49
CA ARG A 175 4.08 -2.23 15.78
C ARG A 175 4.24 -3.14 14.56
N VAL A 176 5.31 -2.97 13.77
CA VAL A 176 5.61 -3.82 12.60
C VAL A 176 5.96 -5.25 13.04
N LYS A 177 6.78 -5.43 14.08
CA LYS A 177 7.12 -6.74 14.65
C LYS A 177 5.86 -7.51 15.05
N ASN A 178 4.96 -6.89 15.81
CA ASN A 178 3.73 -7.53 16.26
C ASN A 178 2.82 -7.90 15.08
N PHE A 179 2.68 -7.00 14.10
CA PHE A 179 1.93 -7.27 12.89
C PHE A 179 2.51 -8.45 12.08
N LEU A 180 3.83 -8.50 11.87
CA LEU A 180 4.48 -9.58 11.12
C LEU A 180 4.37 -10.94 11.82
N LYS A 181 4.42 -10.96 13.16
CA LYS A 181 4.16 -12.18 13.97
C LYS A 181 2.72 -12.68 13.81
N GLU A 182 1.75 -11.78 13.73
CA GLU A 182 0.35 -12.15 13.50
C GLU A 182 0.08 -12.56 12.06
N ALA A 183 0.72 -11.90 11.09
CA ALA A 183 0.53 -12.14 9.66
C ALA A 183 1.03 -13.52 9.21
N LYS A 184 1.93 -14.16 9.97
CA LYS A 184 2.48 -15.51 9.70
C LYS A 184 2.86 -15.70 8.23
N LEU A 185 3.70 -14.79 7.74
CA LEU A 185 4.15 -14.80 6.34
C LEU A 185 4.84 -16.13 5.98
N PRO A 186 4.74 -16.59 4.72
CA PRO A 186 5.43 -17.80 4.28
C PRO A 186 6.96 -17.64 4.34
N ASP A 187 7.46 -16.42 4.17
CA ASP A 187 8.86 -16.08 4.40
C ASP A 187 8.98 -15.18 5.63
N GLN A 188 9.78 -15.61 6.60
CA GLN A 188 10.02 -14.89 7.85
C GLN A 188 11.19 -13.90 7.75
N LEU A 189 11.86 -13.82 6.60
CA LEU A 189 12.98 -12.90 6.40
C LEU A 189 12.65 -11.43 6.73
N PRO A 190 11.46 -10.87 6.40
CA PRO A 190 11.13 -9.51 6.80
C PRO A 190 11.05 -9.33 8.32
N LEU A 191 10.49 -10.30 9.05
CA LEU A 191 10.46 -10.29 10.52
C LEU A 191 11.87 -10.36 11.10
N ILE A 192 12.71 -11.23 10.53
CA ILE A 192 14.12 -11.38 10.91
C ILE A 192 14.87 -10.04 10.77
N ILE A 193 14.69 -9.35 9.64
CA ILE A 193 15.33 -8.04 9.39
C ILE A 193 14.90 -7.00 10.41
N VAL A 194 13.59 -6.88 10.69
CA VAL A 194 13.10 -5.92 11.69
C VAL A 194 13.68 -6.25 13.08
N CYS A 195 13.69 -7.52 13.46
CA CYS A 195 14.23 -7.92 14.75
C CYS A 195 15.75 -7.72 14.88
N ASP A 196 16.51 -7.97 13.82
CA ASP A 196 17.97 -7.75 13.81
C ASP A 196 18.32 -6.26 13.91
N ARG A 197 17.61 -5.41 13.16
CA ARG A 197 17.89 -3.97 13.10
C ARG A 197 17.55 -3.22 14.38
N PHE A 198 16.55 -3.69 15.12
CA PHE A 198 16.06 -3.04 16.34
C PHE A 198 16.37 -3.86 17.61
N ASP A 199 17.36 -4.76 17.55
CA ASP A 199 17.83 -5.58 18.69
C ASP A 199 16.76 -6.49 19.36
N PHE A 200 15.66 -6.82 18.67
CA PHE A 200 14.63 -7.76 19.14
C PHE A 200 14.95 -9.23 18.80
N VAL A 201 16.23 -9.60 18.81
CA VAL A 201 16.71 -10.93 18.42
C VAL A 201 16.20 -12.02 19.37
N HIS A 202 16.14 -11.73 20.68
CA HIS A 202 15.64 -12.69 21.67
C HIS A 202 14.17 -13.04 21.40
N ASP A 203 13.30 -12.05 21.23
CA ASP A 203 11.88 -12.23 20.90
C ASP A 203 11.67 -13.01 19.59
N LEU A 204 12.52 -12.77 18.60
CA LEU A 204 12.50 -13.47 17.31
C LEU A 204 12.74 -14.96 17.51
N VAL A 205 13.78 -15.33 18.27
CA VAL A 205 14.15 -16.72 18.53
C VAL A 205 13.04 -17.45 19.28
N LEU A 206 12.47 -16.82 20.32
CA LEU A 206 11.31 -17.36 21.03
C LEU A 206 10.13 -17.64 20.08
N TYR A 207 9.84 -16.70 19.18
CA TYR A 207 8.74 -16.83 18.22
C TYR A 207 9.00 -17.91 17.16
N LEU A 208 10.19 -17.93 16.55
CA LEU A 208 10.55 -18.91 15.53
C LEU A 208 10.58 -20.33 16.11
N TYR A 209 11.10 -20.49 17.33
CA TYR A 209 11.13 -21.79 17.99
C TYR A 209 9.73 -22.29 18.34
N ARG A 210 8.86 -21.44 18.92
CA ARG A 210 7.47 -21.79 19.26
C ARG A 210 6.63 -22.20 18.03
N ASN A 211 6.96 -21.67 16.85
CA ASN A 211 6.29 -22.03 15.60
C ASN A 211 7.01 -23.15 14.82
N SER A 212 8.00 -23.82 15.42
CA SER A 212 8.78 -24.89 14.79
C SER A 212 9.54 -24.46 13.51
N LEU A 213 9.93 -23.18 13.42
CA LEU A 213 10.61 -22.57 12.27
C LEU A 213 12.14 -22.54 12.44
N GLN A 214 12.72 -23.66 12.89
CA GLN A 214 14.16 -23.76 13.20
C GLN A 214 15.08 -23.47 12.00
N LYS A 215 14.64 -23.84 10.78
CA LYS A 215 15.37 -23.54 9.53
C LYS A 215 15.62 -22.04 9.32
N TYR A 216 14.69 -21.19 9.76
CA TYR A 216 14.87 -19.74 9.63
C TYR A 216 15.84 -19.17 10.67
N ILE A 217 15.97 -19.82 11.83
CA ILE A 217 17.00 -19.50 12.82
C ILE A 217 18.38 -19.78 12.23
N GLU A 218 18.56 -20.94 11.59
CA GLU A 218 19.79 -21.28 10.87
C GLU A 218 20.10 -20.27 9.76
N ILE A 219 19.11 -19.93 8.91
CA ILE A 219 19.28 -18.96 7.83
C ILE A 219 19.65 -17.58 8.39
N TYR A 220 19.03 -17.14 9.49
CA TYR A 220 19.34 -15.86 10.11
C TYR A 220 20.81 -15.78 10.50
N VAL A 221 21.32 -16.76 11.23
CA VAL A 221 22.70 -16.73 11.69
C VAL A 221 23.69 -16.97 10.53
N GLN A 222 23.35 -17.78 9.53
CA GLN A 222 24.26 -18.03 8.41
C GLN A 222 24.31 -16.90 7.37
N LYS A 223 23.16 -16.31 7.03
CA LYS A 223 23.04 -15.41 5.87
C LYS A 223 22.80 -13.96 6.22
N VAL A 224 22.18 -13.66 7.37
CA VAL A 224 21.79 -12.29 7.72
C VAL A 224 22.83 -11.68 8.64
N ASN A 225 23.06 -12.28 9.81
CA ASN A 225 24.00 -11.73 10.78
C ASN A 225 24.68 -12.82 11.64
N PRO A 226 25.83 -13.34 11.19
CA PRO A 226 26.63 -14.31 11.93
C PRO A 226 27.09 -13.83 13.31
N SER A 227 27.35 -12.52 13.43
CA SER A 227 27.85 -11.90 14.66
C SER A 227 26.85 -11.97 15.82
N ARG A 228 25.55 -12.14 15.52
CA ARG A 228 24.48 -12.22 16.53
C ARG A 228 24.23 -13.65 17.04
N LEU A 229 25.05 -14.63 16.63
CA LEU A 229 24.97 -16.01 17.13
C LEU A 229 24.94 -16.09 18.68
N PRO A 230 25.75 -15.34 19.45
CA PRO A 230 25.73 -15.44 20.92
C PRO A 230 24.35 -15.17 21.53
N VAL A 231 23.68 -14.11 21.06
CA VAL A 231 22.35 -13.72 21.53
C VAL A 231 21.29 -14.74 21.10
N VAL A 232 21.44 -15.31 19.89
CA VAL A 232 20.54 -16.36 19.38
C VAL A 232 20.68 -17.64 20.19
N VAL A 233 21.91 -18.06 20.48
CA VAL A 233 22.19 -19.22 21.34
C VAL A 233 21.63 -19.00 22.73
N GLY A 234 21.82 -17.81 23.30
CA GLY A 234 21.20 -17.44 24.56
C GLY A 234 19.67 -17.57 24.54
N GLY A 235 19.03 -17.04 23.50
CA GLY A 235 17.59 -17.18 23.31
C GLY A 235 17.13 -18.63 23.13
N LEU A 236 17.92 -19.49 22.47
CA LEU A 236 17.60 -20.91 22.31
C LEU A 236 17.73 -21.69 23.63
N LEU A 237 18.71 -21.33 24.46
CA LEU A 237 18.91 -21.93 25.79
C LEU A 237 17.75 -21.60 26.73
N ASP A 238 17.17 -20.39 26.64
CA ASP A 238 15.99 -19.99 27.42
C ASP A 238 14.72 -20.78 27.07
N VAL A 239 14.67 -21.43 25.91
CA VAL A 239 13.53 -22.27 25.48
C VAL A 239 13.82 -23.75 25.59
N ASP A 240 14.85 -24.14 26.34
CA ASP A 240 15.29 -25.53 26.49
C ASP A 240 15.49 -26.25 25.16
N CYS A 241 16.05 -25.55 24.17
CA CYS A 241 16.37 -26.15 22.88
C CYS A 241 17.39 -27.29 23.05
N ALA A 242 17.25 -28.34 22.22
CA ALA A 242 18.17 -29.47 22.23
C ALA A 242 19.61 -29.02 21.95
N GLU A 243 20.56 -29.45 22.78
CA GLU A 243 21.97 -29.09 22.65
C GLU A 243 22.54 -29.42 21.27
N ASP A 244 22.06 -30.48 20.63
CA ASP A 244 22.52 -30.89 19.30
C ASP A 244 22.21 -29.84 18.24
N ILE A 245 21.09 -29.12 18.34
CA ILE A 245 20.73 -28.03 17.44
C ILE A 245 21.66 -26.84 17.66
N ILE A 246 21.95 -26.51 18.92
CA ILE A 246 22.87 -25.42 19.28
C ILE A 246 24.29 -25.74 18.80
N LYS A 247 24.77 -26.96 19.02
CA LYS A 247 26.07 -27.44 18.55
C LYS A 247 26.16 -27.39 17.02
N ASN A 248 25.11 -27.82 16.31
CA ASN A 248 25.04 -27.72 14.86
C ASN A 248 25.08 -26.27 14.37
N LEU A 249 24.32 -25.35 15.00
CA LEU A 249 24.35 -23.92 14.65
C LEU A 249 25.75 -23.33 14.81
N ILE A 250 26.42 -23.59 15.94
CA ILE A 250 27.80 -23.13 16.20
C ILE A 250 28.77 -23.73 15.16
N LEU A 251 28.61 -25.01 14.83
CA LEU A 251 29.46 -25.69 13.85
C LEU A 251 29.27 -25.19 12.42
N VAL A 252 28.10 -24.67 12.06
CA VAL A 252 27.84 -24.20 10.69
C VAL A 252 28.33 -22.75 10.49
N VAL A 253 28.33 -21.92 11.53
CA VAL A 253 28.65 -20.48 11.42
C VAL A 253 30.17 -20.21 11.53
N ARG A 254 30.97 -21.20 11.95
CA ARG A 254 32.43 -21.17 12.22
C ARG A 254 33.13 -19.82 12.03
N GLY A 255 33.52 -19.19 13.15
CA GLY A 255 34.54 -18.13 13.17
C GLY A 255 34.06 -16.73 12.79
N GLN A 256 32.75 -16.51 12.64
CA GLN A 256 32.16 -15.20 12.34
C GLN A 256 31.42 -14.56 13.53
N PHE A 257 31.69 -15.02 14.76
CA PHE A 257 31.07 -14.52 16.00
C PHE A 257 32.09 -14.44 17.13
N SER A 258 31.83 -13.58 18.11
CA SER A 258 32.68 -13.46 19.30
C SER A 258 32.50 -14.68 20.21
N THR A 259 33.57 -15.44 20.43
CA THR A 259 33.58 -16.56 21.38
C THR A 259 33.41 -16.09 22.81
N ASP A 260 33.91 -14.90 23.16
CA ASP A 260 33.83 -14.37 24.52
C ASP A 260 32.38 -13.99 24.88
N GLU A 261 31.63 -13.42 23.94
CA GLU A 261 30.20 -13.12 24.13
C GLU A 261 29.36 -14.40 24.20
N LEU A 262 29.73 -15.42 23.42
CA LEU A 262 29.07 -16.73 23.47
C LEU A 262 29.26 -17.40 24.84
N VAL A 263 30.49 -17.39 25.36
CA VAL A 263 30.79 -17.91 26.70
C VAL A 263 30.03 -17.12 27.76
N ALA A 264 30.02 -15.79 27.69
CA ALA A 264 29.28 -14.96 28.65
C ALA A 264 27.76 -15.22 28.66
N GLU A 265 27.13 -15.43 27.49
CA GLU A 265 25.69 -15.72 27.40
C GLU A 265 25.32 -17.14 27.87
N VAL A 266 26.26 -18.08 27.78
CA VAL A 266 26.13 -19.46 28.25
C VAL A 266 26.38 -19.53 29.77
N GLU A 267 27.43 -18.88 30.25
CA GLU A 267 27.77 -18.78 31.68
C GLU A 267 26.67 -18.08 32.50
N LYS A 268 26.08 -16.99 31.98
CA LYS A 268 24.94 -16.31 32.62
C LYS A 268 23.75 -17.25 32.90
N ARG A 269 23.60 -18.32 32.10
CA ARG A 269 22.50 -19.29 32.19
C ARG A 269 22.91 -20.59 32.87
N ASN A 270 24.10 -20.65 33.48
CA ASN A 270 24.66 -21.81 34.18
C ASN A 270 24.62 -23.12 33.36
N ARG A 271 24.84 -23.03 32.04
CA ARG A 271 24.94 -24.20 31.15
C ARG A 271 26.31 -24.30 30.50
#